data_AF-A0A158KJA9-F1
#
_entry.id   AF-A0A158KJA9-F1
#
_cell.length_a   1.000
_cell.length_b   1.000
_cell.length_c   1.000
_cell.angle_alpha   90.00
_cell.angle_beta   90.00
_cell.angle_gamma   90.00
#
_symmetry.space_group_name_H-M   'P 1'
#
loop_
_entity.id
_entity.type
_entity.pdbx_description
1 polymer ?
#
loop_
_entity_poly.entity_id
_entity_poly.type
_entity_poly.pdbx_seq_one_letter_code
_entity_poly.pdbx_strand_id
1 'polypeptide(L)'
;MNAKSKNLDQSWVDPDDAPEITKEWIETTEIREGDRIIRRGRPMGSAKTPTSVRLDNEVLEAFRATGPRWQSRLNAALADWLETHSPAELAV
;
A
#
# COMPACT_ATOMS: atom_id res chain seq x y z
N MET A 1 21.83 -61.28 -0.40
CA MET A 1 20.42 -60.87 -0.53
C MET A 1 20.36 -59.37 -0.26
N ASN A 2 20.01 -58.56 -1.26
CA ASN A 2 19.99 -57.10 -1.16
C ASN A 2 18.53 -56.63 -1.12
N ALA A 3 18.07 -56.07 -0.01
CA ALA A 3 16.71 -55.58 0.13
C ALA A 3 16.71 -54.05 0.04
N LYS A 4 16.22 -53.51 -1.08
CA LYS A 4 15.99 -52.07 -1.26
C LYS A 4 14.76 -51.66 -0.44
N SER A 5 14.95 -50.77 0.54
CA SER A 5 13.86 -50.11 1.26
C SER A 5 13.09 -49.22 0.27
N LYS A 6 11.78 -49.45 0.15
CA LYS A 6 10.89 -48.59 -0.64
C LYS A 6 10.87 -47.19 -0.02
N ASN A 7 11.16 -46.18 -0.83
CA ASN A 7 10.98 -44.77 -0.50
C ASN A 7 9.47 -44.56 -0.27
N LEU A 8 9.06 -44.26 0.97
CA LEU A 8 7.68 -43.89 1.25
C LEU A 8 7.51 -42.41 0.88
N ASP A 9 6.79 -42.19 -0.22
CA ASP A 9 6.20 -40.92 -0.60
C ASP A 9 5.07 -40.61 0.40
N GLN A 10 5.40 -39.97 1.53
CA GLN A 10 4.41 -39.39 2.44
C GLN A 10 4.81 -37.95 2.74
N SER A 11 4.22 -37.01 2.00
CA SER A 11 4.14 -35.60 2.36
C SER A 11 3.12 -35.42 3.48
N TRP A 12 3.44 -35.94 4.67
CA TRP A 12 2.64 -35.63 5.85
C TRP A 12 2.99 -34.21 6.26
N VAL A 13 2.07 -33.29 5.97
CA VAL A 13 2.15 -31.91 6.45
C VAL A 13 1.54 -31.91 7.83
N ASP A 14 2.35 -31.58 8.84
CA ASP A 14 1.87 -31.48 10.21
C ASP A 14 0.76 -30.42 10.29
N PRO A 15 -0.45 -30.75 10.77
CA PRO A 15 -1.54 -29.79 10.93
C PRO A 15 -1.18 -28.60 11.83
N ASP A 16 -0.18 -28.77 12.69
CA ASP A 16 0.37 -27.72 13.55
C ASP A 16 1.65 -27.06 12.95
N ASP A 17 2.06 -27.41 11.73
CA ASP A 17 3.18 -26.75 11.05
C ASP A 17 2.79 -25.30 10.74
N ALA A 18 3.49 -24.36 11.37
CA ALA A 18 3.24 -22.96 11.17
C ALA A 18 3.63 -22.57 9.72
N PRO A 19 2.84 -21.70 9.06
CA PRO A 19 3.20 -21.22 7.74
C PRO A 19 4.56 -20.52 7.77
N GLU A 20 5.30 -20.57 6.66
CA GLU A 20 6.57 -19.86 6.55
C GLU A 20 6.37 -18.36 6.81
N ILE A 21 7.33 -17.77 7.53
CA ILE A 21 7.36 -16.35 7.85
C ILE A 21 7.59 -15.55 6.55
N THR A 22 6.52 -15.06 5.92
CA THR A 22 6.63 -14.29 4.68
C THR A 22 7.07 -12.85 4.95
N LYS A 23 7.67 -12.20 3.93
CA LYS A 23 8.08 -10.79 4.03
C LYS A 23 6.88 -9.86 4.24
N GLU A 24 5.75 -10.13 3.60
CA GLU A 24 4.49 -9.38 3.76
C GLU A 24 3.96 -9.46 5.20
N TRP A 25 4.11 -10.63 5.83
CA TRP A 25 3.75 -10.83 7.23
C TRP A 25 4.66 -9.99 8.14
N ILE A 26 5.98 -10.05 7.96
CA ILE A 26 6.96 -9.25 8.71
C ILE A 26 6.72 -7.73 8.55
N GLU A 27 6.30 -7.27 7.37
CA GLU A 27 6.07 -5.85 7.09
C GLU A 27 4.94 -5.24 7.93
N THR A 28 3.95 -6.05 8.29
CA THR A 28 2.79 -5.65 9.11
C THR A 28 3.01 -5.89 10.61
N THR A 29 4.01 -6.70 10.98
CA THR A 29 4.25 -7.10 12.37
C THR A 29 4.72 -5.93 13.25
N GLU A 30 4.09 -5.79 14.42
CA GLU A 30 4.52 -4.89 15.49
C GLU A 30 5.59 -5.56 16.37
N ILE A 31 6.65 -4.83 16.72
CA ILE A 31 7.65 -5.31 17.69
C ILE A 31 7.24 -4.83 19.08
N ARG A 32 7.05 -5.79 20.00
CA ARG A 32 6.68 -5.55 21.40
C ARG A 32 7.76 -6.05 22.36
N GLU A 33 7.90 -5.38 23.50
CA GLU A 33 8.60 -5.88 24.69
C GLU A 33 7.60 -5.86 25.85
N GLY A 34 7.19 -7.05 26.29
CA GLY A 34 6.06 -7.22 27.20
C GLY A 34 4.78 -6.58 26.63
N ASP A 35 4.12 -5.75 27.44
CA ASP A 35 2.93 -5.01 27.03
C ASP A 35 3.20 -3.72 26.24
N ARG A 36 4.48 -3.39 26.00
CA ARG A 36 4.87 -2.15 25.35
C ARG A 36 5.21 -2.37 23.88
N ILE A 37 4.53 -1.65 23.00
CA ILE A 37 4.87 -1.59 21.57
C ILE A 37 6.10 -0.69 21.41
N ILE A 38 7.24 -1.26 21.01
CA ILE A 38 8.50 -0.53 20.77
C ILE A 38 8.52 0.02 19.35
N ARG A 39 7.98 -0.72 18.38
CA ARG A 39 7.95 -0.32 16.98
C ARG A 39 6.64 -0.78 16.34
N ARG A 40 5.77 0.18 16.03
CA ARG A 40 4.63 -0.08 15.14
C ARG A 40 5.19 -0.44 13.77
N GLY A 41 4.60 -1.42 13.09
CA GLY A 41 4.93 -1.74 11.70
C GLY A 41 4.91 -0.50 10.81
N ARG A 42 5.53 -0.58 9.62
CA ARG A 42 5.55 0.55 8.67
C ARG A 42 4.10 0.99 8.46
N PRO A 43 3.74 2.28 8.68
CA PRO A 43 2.38 2.72 8.41
C PRO A 43 2.03 2.34 6.98
N MET A 44 0.90 1.63 6.81
CA MET A 44 0.36 1.24 5.50
C MET A 44 0.50 2.46 4.59
N GLY A 45 1.23 2.28 3.48
CA GLY A 45 1.77 3.37 2.68
C GLY A 45 0.74 4.46 2.41
N SER A 46 1.21 5.70 2.32
CA SER A 46 0.43 6.82 1.79
C SER A 46 -0.35 6.32 0.56
N ALA A 47 -1.69 6.33 0.62
CA ALA A 47 -2.57 5.96 -0.51
C ALA A 47 -2.46 6.94 -1.70
N LYS A 48 -1.50 7.87 -1.65
CA LYS A 48 -1.20 8.85 -2.68
C LYS A 48 0.07 8.43 -3.38
N THR A 49 -0.04 8.22 -4.68
CA THR A 49 1.10 8.01 -5.57
C THR A 49 1.66 9.36 -5.99
N PRO A 50 2.96 9.65 -5.80
CA PRO A 50 3.56 10.85 -6.35
C PRO A 50 3.58 10.75 -7.89
N THR A 51 2.96 11.72 -8.55
CA THR A 51 2.91 11.79 -10.02
C THR A 51 3.27 13.19 -10.48
N SER A 52 3.98 13.28 -11.61
CA SER A 52 4.28 14.55 -12.27
C SER A 52 3.26 14.78 -13.38
N VAL A 53 2.46 15.84 -13.25
CA VAL A 53 1.44 16.26 -14.24
C VAL A 53 1.69 17.72 -14.60
N ARG A 54 1.50 18.08 -15.87
CA ARG A 54 1.56 19.47 -16.33
C ARG A 54 0.19 20.13 -16.12
N LEU A 55 0.19 21.29 -15.50
CA LEU A 55 -0.99 22.11 -15.25
C LEU A 55 -0.75 23.48 -15.89
N ASP A 56 -1.83 24.11 -16.34
CA ASP A 56 -1.76 25.49 -16.82
C ASP A 56 -1.30 26.43 -15.70
N ASN A 57 -0.53 27.45 -16.07
CA ASN A 57 0.04 28.39 -15.11
C ASN A 57 -1.04 29.10 -14.29
N GLU A 58 -2.15 29.50 -14.92
CA GLU A 58 -3.26 30.18 -14.25
C GLU A 58 -3.87 29.33 -13.12
N VAL A 59 -4.08 28.03 -13.38
CA VAL A 59 -4.59 27.07 -12.39
C VAL A 59 -3.58 26.90 -11.26
N LEU A 60 -2.30 26.72 -11.61
CA LEU A 60 -1.24 26.53 -10.63
C LEU A 60 -1.03 27.76 -9.74
N GLU A 61 -1.10 28.97 -10.29
CA GLU A 61 -1.02 30.23 -9.53
C GLU A 61 -2.22 30.41 -8.61
N ALA A 62 -3.44 30.14 -9.09
CA ALA A 62 -4.65 30.22 -8.28
C ALA A 62 -4.58 29.31 -7.05
N PHE A 63 -4.13 28.06 -7.22
CA PHE A 63 -3.95 27.16 -6.08
C PHE A 63 -2.78 27.58 -5.19
N ARG A 64 -1.63 28.00 -5.74
CA ARG A 64 -0.49 28.46 -4.92
C ARG A 64 -0.82 29.69 -4.07
N ALA A 65 -1.64 30.59 -4.59
CA ALA A 65 -2.11 31.76 -3.85
C ALA A 65 -2.90 31.40 -2.57
N THR A 66 -3.47 30.18 -2.50
CA THR A 66 -4.16 29.68 -1.30
C THR A 66 -3.21 29.36 -0.13
N GLY A 67 -1.90 29.36 -0.36
CA GLY A 67 -0.88 29.22 0.67
C GLY A 67 -0.49 27.76 0.98
N PRO A 68 -0.05 27.47 2.22
CA PRO A 68 0.36 26.13 2.60
C PRO A 68 -0.72 25.07 2.32
N ARG A 69 -0.29 23.87 1.93
CA ARG A 69 -1.16 22.75 1.54
C ARG A 69 -1.96 22.95 0.25
N TRP A 70 -1.59 23.90 -0.62
CA TRP A 70 -2.25 24.09 -1.93
C TRP A 70 -2.34 22.80 -2.76
N GLN A 71 -1.33 21.92 -2.73
CA GLN A 71 -1.39 20.61 -3.40
C GLN A 71 -2.48 19.69 -2.83
N SER A 72 -2.70 19.73 -1.52
CA SER A 72 -3.79 18.95 -0.89
C SER A 72 -5.16 19.52 -1.26
N ARG A 73 -5.27 20.85 -1.42
CA ARG A 73 -6.49 21.50 -1.90
C ARG A 73 -6.77 21.19 -3.37
N LEU A 74 -5.73 21.17 -4.21
CA LEU A 74 -5.84 20.73 -5.61
C LEU A 74 -6.38 19.29 -5.67
N ASN A 75 -5.82 18.38 -4.89
CA ASN A 75 -6.31 17.00 -4.84
C ASN A 75 -7.77 16.92 -4.34
N ALA A 76 -8.16 17.73 -3.35
CA ALA A 76 -9.54 17.76 -2.87
C ALA A 76 -10.51 18.29 -3.95
N ALA A 77 -10.12 19.32 -4.70
CA ALA A 77 -10.92 19.85 -5.81
C ALA A 77 -11.08 18.82 -6.94
N LEU A 78 -10.02 18.08 -7.27
CA LEU A 78 -10.11 17.00 -8.26
C LEU A 78 -11.02 15.86 -7.78
N ALA A 79 -10.97 15.51 -6.48
CA ALA A 79 -11.85 14.50 -5.92
C ALA A 79 -13.32 14.94 -5.95
N ASP A 80 -13.61 16.18 -5.56
CA ASP A 80 -14.94 16.78 -5.57
C ASP A 80 -15.52 16.84 -7.00
N TRP A 81 -14.70 17.23 -7.99
CA TRP A 81 -15.10 17.24 -9.39
C TRP A 81 -15.50 15.83 -9.89
N LEU A 82 -14.76 14.79 -9.48
CA LEU A 82 -15.06 13.40 -9.85
C LEU A 82 -16.35 12.85 -9.23
N GLU A 83 -16.89 13.46 -8.18
CA GLU A 83 -18.19 13.06 -7.62
C GLU A 83 -19.35 13.41 -8.57
N THR A 84 -19.17 14.45 -9.37
CA THR A 84 -20.23 15.03 -10.22
C THR A 84 -19.96 14.90 -11.71
N HIS A 85 -18.73 14.62 -12.12
CA HIS A 85 -18.31 14.57 -13.51
C HIS A 85 -17.45 13.33 -13.79
N SER A 86 -17.53 12.83 -15.02
CA SER A 86 -16.65 11.76 -15.50
C SER A 86 -15.51 12.33 -16.34
N PRO A 87 -14.24 11.89 -16.13
CA PRO A 87 -13.12 12.27 -17.01
C PRO A 87 -13.34 11.95 -18.49
N ALA A 88 -14.20 10.97 -18.79
CA ALA A 88 -14.51 10.58 -20.17
C ALA A 88 -15.34 11.63 -20.93
N GLU A 89 -15.95 12.58 -20.22
CA GLU A 89 -16.76 13.67 -20.81
C GLU A 89 -15.88 14.85 -21.28
N LEU A 90 -14.63 14.91 -20.83
CA LEU A 90 -13.70 15.95 -21.23
C LEU A 90 -13.18 15.67 -22.64
N ALA A 91 -13.60 16.50 -23.60
CA ALA A 91 -12.98 16.57 -24.91
C ALA A 91 -11.68 17.39 -24.79
N VAL A 92 -10.58 16.71 -24.47
CA VAL A 92 -9.23 17.28 -24.38
C VAL A 92 -8.48 17.13 -25.69
#